data_AF-A0ABD2G3L9-F1
#
_entry.id   AF-A0ABD2G3L9-F1
#
_cell.length_a   1.000
_cell.length_b   1.000
_cell.length_c   1.000
_cell.angle_alpha   90.00
_cell.angle_beta   90.00
_cell.angle_gamma   90.00
#
_symmetry.space_group_name_H-M   'P 1'
#
loop_
_entity.id
_entity.type
_entity.pdbx_description
1 polymer ?
#
loop_
_entity_poly.entity_id
_entity_poly.type
_entity_poly.pdbx_seq_one_letter_code
_entity_poly.pdbx_strand_id
1 'polypeptide(L)'
;MWLLTCDGLSSLSQPLVKQDSLDTYNERDPFKNDDARDEEEDPEDTDSGIEGEVDPLDRDVIIQPPPPPPPLRPPTEKVNLPKGLPWAPKVREKDIEHFLETSRNKFIGFTLGNDTDTLVGLPRPIHESVKTLKQHKYVSIAEVQIQKEDELQQCPMTLGEEEVEETPTEMLYLGMLPNLSQYVIALLKLLLAAAPTSKAKTDSINILADVLPEEMPITVLQSMKLGIDVNRHKEIIVKAISALLLLLLKHFKLNHIYQFEIVSQHLVFANCIPLILKFFNQNIMSYISAKNSICVLDFPNCVVHEMPELTAESLEAGDSNQFCWRNLFSCINLLRILNKLTKWKHSRTMMLVVFKSAPILKRALKVKQAMMQLYVLKLLKIQTKYLGRQWRKSNMKTMSAIYQKVRHRLNDDWAYGNDIDARPWDFQAEECALRESIEKFNSRRYDKNKNWEFAPVDNCLQSVLGQRVELPEDFHYSYEMWLEREVFSQPIQWEGLLQNP
;
A
#
# COMPACT_ATOMS: atom_id res chain seq x y z
N MET A 1 9.59 19.73 -20.85
CA MET A 1 9.25 20.03 -22.25
C MET A 1 8.35 18.90 -22.73
N TRP A 2 7.33 19.21 -23.54
CA TRP A 2 6.10 18.44 -23.83
C TRP A 2 4.93 18.74 -22.89
N LEU A 3 4.18 19.76 -23.31
CA LEU A 3 2.80 20.10 -22.98
C LEU A 3 2.13 20.42 -24.32
N LEU A 4 0.80 20.20 -24.37
CA LEU A 4 -0.17 20.47 -25.45
C LEU A 4 -0.23 19.37 -26.54
N THR A 5 -1.39 18.83 -26.95
CA THR A 5 -2.81 19.24 -26.87
C THR A 5 -3.72 17.99 -26.88
N CYS A 6 -4.90 18.10 -26.26
CA CYS A 6 -6.05 17.23 -26.50
C CYS A 6 -6.92 17.85 -27.58
N ASP A 7 -7.40 17.05 -28.53
CA ASP A 7 -8.64 17.27 -29.29
C ASP A 7 -9.12 15.95 -29.92
N GLY A 8 -10.43 15.69 -29.85
CA GLY A 8 -11.17 14.91 -30.85
C GLY A 8 -11.32 13.39 -30.65
N LEU A 9 -12.51 12.98 -30.19
CA LEU A 9 -13.06 11.62 -30.31
C LEU A 9 -13.39 11.27 -31.78
N SER A 10 -13.02 10.07 -32.23
CA SER A 10 -13.89 9.22 -33.08
C SER A 10 -13.32 7.79 -33.18
N SER A 11 -14.19 6.83 -32.91
CA SER A 11 -14.00 5.39 -33.00
C SER A 11 -13.71 4.92 -34.43
N LEU A 12 -12.67 4.12 -34.63
CA LEU A 12 -12.58 3.11 -35.69
C LEU A 12 -11.54 2.04 -35.30
N SER A 13 -12.00 0.80 -35.33
CA SER A 13 -11.31 -0.44 -35.06
C SER A 13 -10.33 -0.82 -36.18
N GLN A 14 -9.03 -0.94 -35.88
CA GLN A 14 -8.06 -1.85 -36.53
C GLN A 14 -6.67 -1.82 -35.83
N PRO A 15 -5.74 -2.77 -36.08
CA PRO A 15 -5.23 -3.72 -35.10
C PRO A 15 -3.93 -3.30 -34.39
N LEU A 16 -3.65 -4.02 -33.29
CA LEU A 16 -2.44 -3.94 -32.46
C LEU A 16 -1.15 -3.71 -33.27
N VAL A 17 -0.62 -2.49 -33.20
CA VAL A 17 0.78 -2.21 -33.49
C VAL A 17 1.59 -2.55 -32.25
N LYS A 18 2.50 -3.51 -32.42
CA LYS A 18 3.55 -3.89 -31.46
C LYS A 18 4.23 -2.64 -30.92
N GLN A 19 4.10 -2.37 -29.63
CA GLN A 19 4.98 -1.46 -28.92
C GLN A 19 6.15 -2.29 -28.37
N ASP A 20 7.33 -1.96 -28.88
CA ASP A 20 8.56 -2.68 -28.62
C ASP A 20 8.96 -2.71 -27.13
N SER A 21 9.50 -3.89 -26.81
CA SER A 21 10.14 -4.42 -25.63
C SER A 21 10.61 -3.48 -24.51
N LEU A 22 10.29 -3.96 -23.32
CA LEU A 22 10.72 -3.58 -21.97
C LEU A 22 12.23 -3.79 -21.67
N ASP A 23 13.12 -3.70 -22.68
CA ASP A 23 14.49 -4.24 -22.59
C ASP A 23 15.62 -3.19 -22.40
N THR A 24 15.34 -1.89 -22.26
CA THR A 24 16.43 -0.87 -22.24
C THR A 24 16.89 -0.41 -20.84
N TYR A 25 16.55 -1.12 -19.76
CA TYR A 25 17.07 -0.79 -18.41
C TYR A 25 18.10 -1.79 -17.85
N ASN A 26 18.61 -2.68 -18.69
CA ASN A 26 19.82 -3.44 -18.40
C ASN A 26 20.99 -2.86 -19.19
N GLU A 27 21.71 -1.90 -18.61
CA GLU A 27 23.18 -1.86 -18.73
C GLU A 27 23.82 -0.79 -17.83
N ARG A 28 24.89 -1.22 -17.14
CA ARG A 28 25.93 -0.46 -16.41
C ARG A 28 25.61 0.00 -14.98
N ASP A 29 26.05 -0.85 -14.03
CA ASP A 29 26.27 -0.56 -12.61
C ASP A 29 27.59 0.23 -12.42
N PRO A 30 27.57 1.48 -11.92
CA PRO A 30 28.78 2.29 -11.72
C PRO A 30 29.55 1.99 -10.43
N PHE A 31 29.21 0.93 -9.67
CA PHE A 31 29.80 0.67 -8.35
C PHE A 31 30.61 -0.63 -8.24
N LYS A 32 31.05 -1.22 -9.35
CA LYS A 32 32.12 -2.22 -9.32
C LYS A 32 33.48 -1.53 -9.38
N ASN A 33 34.07 -1.30 -8.21
CA ASN A 33 35.53 -1.23 -8.10
C ASN A 33 36.05 -2.62 -7.71
N ASP A 34 37.11 -3.04 -8.40
CA ASP A 34 37.94 -4.21 -8.12
C ASP A 34 38.48 -4.18 -6.69
N ASP A 35 38.19 -5.23 -5.92
CA ASP A 35 39.01 -5.60 -4.76
C ASP A 35 39.61 -6.98 -5.08
N ALA A 36 40.76 -6.95 -5.75
CA ALA A 36 41.69 -8.05 -5.80
C ALA A 36 42.79 -7.77 -4.76
N ARG A 37 42.85 -8.65 -3.74
CA ARG A 37 44.03 -9.01 -2.91
C ARG A 37 44.66 -7.87 -2.09
N ASP A 38 44.59 -8.04 -0.77
CA ASP A 38 45.81 -8.35 -0.01
C ASP A 38 45.43 -9.16 1.24
N GLU A 39 46.07 -10.32 1.35
CA GLU A 39 46.10 -11.22 2.49
C GLU A 39 47.19 -10.73 3.44
N GLU A 40 46.88 -10.55 4.72
CA GLU A 40 47.87 -10.73 5.78
C GLU A 40 47.24 -11.62 6.85
N GLU A 41 47.78 -12.85 6.90
CA GLU A 41 47.63 -13.82 7.98
C GLU A 41 48.32 -13.33 9.25
N ASP A 42 47.80 -13.70 10.41
CA ASP A 42 48.64 -14.10 11.55
C ASP A 42 47.81 -14.86 12.61
N PRO A 43 48.44 -15.66 13.50
CA PRO A 43 48.06 -17.06 13.68
C PRO A 43 47.61 -17.41 15.11
N GLU A 44 47.03 -18.62 15.18
CA GLU A 44 46.99 -19.61 16.26
C GLU A 44 46.53 -19.26 17.70
N ASP A 45 45.60 -20.11 18.14
CA ASP A 45 45.20 -20.38 19.52
C ASP A 45 46.39 -20.73 20.43
N THR A 46 46.38 -20.23 21.67
CA THR A 46 46.77 -21.07 22.81
C THR A 46 46.03 -20.66 24.08
N ASP A 47 45.46 -21.68 24.71
CA ASP A 47 44.73 -21.74 25.96
C ASP A 47 45.56 -21.28 27.17
N SER A 48 44.93 -20.57 28.13
CA SER A 48 45.00 -20.80 29.59
C SER A 48 44.73 -19.54 30.43
N GLY A 49 43.86 -19.66 31.43
CA GLY A 49 44.07 -18.99 32.72
C GLY A 49 43.24 -17.75 33.04
N ILE A 50 42.08 -18.00 33.67
CA ILE A 50 41.57 -17.34 34.90
C ILE A 50 42.28 -16.03 35.31
N GLU A 51 41.56 -14.90 35.25
CA GLU A 51 41.28 -14.03 36.40
C GLU A 51 40.34 -12.88 35.96
N GLY A 52 39.37 -12.55 36.80
CA GLY A 52 38.37 -11.53 36.53
C GLY A 52 38.88 -10.13 36.80
N GLU A 53 38.51 -9.18 35.95
CA GLU A 53 38.51 -7.75 36.30
C GLU A 53 37.11 -7.16 36.11
N VAL A 54 36.77 -6.34 37.09
CA VAL A 54 35.45 -5.80 37.42
C VAL A 54 35.44 -4.32 37.05
N ASP A 55 34.35 -3.87 36.44
CA ASP A 55 34.06 -2.49 36.03
C ASP A 55 34.18 -1.49 37.21
N PRO A 56 34.83 -0.32 37.06
CA PRO A 56 35.19 0.54 38.19
C PRO A 56 34.06 1.53 38.53
N LEU A 57 33.11 1.09 39.36
CA LEU A 57 32.19 1.97 40.08
C LEU A 57 31.94 1.44 41.49
N ASP A 58 32.98 1.40 42.32
CA ASP A 58 32.81 1.32 43.78
C ASP A 58 33.97 2.04 44.48
N ARG A 59 33.68 3.25 44.99
CA ARG A 59 34.43 3.84 46.11
C ARG A 59 33.47 4.44 47.14
N ASP A 60 33.68 3.94 48.35
CA ASP A 60 33.41 4.50 49.67
C ASP A 60 31.98 4.48 50.23
N VAL A 61 31.68 3.35 50.89
CA VAL A 61 30.62 3.16 51.89
C VAL A 61 31.02 3.83 53.20
N ILE A 62 30.39 4.95 53.55
CA ILE A 62 30.26 5.40 54.95
C ILE A 62 29.06 4.66 55.55
N ILE A 63 29.30 3.88 56.61
CA ILE A 63 28.32 3.05 57.31
C ILE A 63 27.25 3.95 57.96
N GLN A 64 25.99 3.85 57.50
CA GLN A 64 24.80 4.28 58.26
C GLN A 64 23.97 3.05 58.66
N PRO A 65 23.32 3.05 59.84
CA PRO A 65 22.50 1.92 60.29
C PRO A 65 21.21 1.79 59.47
N PRO A 66 20.64 0.58 59.34
CA PRO A 66 19.56 0.30 58.39
C PRO A 66 18.22 0.92 58.81
N PRO A 67 17.41 1.41 57.85
CA PRO A 67 16.06 1.90 58.12
C PRO A 67 15.07 0.76 58.41
N PRO A 68 13.97 1.02 59.14
CA PRO A 68 12.98 0.01 59.50
C PRO A 68 12.23 -0.52 58.26
N PRO A 69 11.70 -1.76 58.32
CA PRO A 69 11.08 -2.42 57.18
C PRO A 69 9.80 -1.67 56.72
N PRO A 70 9.56 -1.59 55.39
CA PRO A 70 8.38 -0.90 54.86
C PRO A 70 7.10 -1.69 55.20
N PRO A 71 5.96 -1.00 55.38
CA PRO A 71 4.68 -1.65 55.67
C PRO A 71 4.25 -2.53 54.48
N LEU A 72 3.75 -3.72 54.81
CA LEU A 72 3.23 -4.72 53.90
C LEU A 72 2.22 -4.10 52.94
N ARG A 73 2.60 -3.95 51.66
CA ARG A 73 1.65 -3.63 50.59
C ARG A 73 0.69 -4.82 50.42
N PRO A 74 -0.62 -4.58 50.23
CA PRO A 74 -1.55 -5.66 49.94
C PRO A 74 -1.13 -6.40 48.67
N PRO A 75 -1.42 -7.70 48.54
CA PRO A 75 -0.96 -8.51 47.42
C PRO A 75 -1.55 -7.95 46.13
N THR A 76 -0.70 -7.44 45.26
CA THR A 76 -1.08 -7.11 43.89
C THR A 76 -1.66 -8.37 43.27
N GLU A 77 -2.95 -8.37 42.96
CA GLU A 77 -3.60 -9.44 42.21
C GLU A 77 -2.75 -9.69 40.95
N LYS A 78 -2.07 -10.83 40.91
CA LYS A 78 -1.46 -11.31 39.68
C LYS A 78 -2.61 -11.56 38.72
N VAL A 79 -2.85 -10.61 37.82
CA VAL A 79 -3.77 -10.79 36.70
C VAL A 79 -3.27 -12.01 35.93
N ASN A 80 -3.91 -13.16 36.17
CA ASN A 80 -3.66 -14.39 35.44
C ASN A 80 -4.20 -14.16 34.02
N LEU A 81 -3.38 -13.57 33.16
CA LEU A 81 -3.63 -13.57 31.74
C LEU A 81 -3.77 -15.03 31.29
N PRO A 82 -4.86 -15.40 30.60
CA PRO A 82 -5.07 -16.78 30.18
C PRO A 82 -3.86 -17.24 29.36
N LYS A 83 -3.38 -18.47 29.62
CA LYS A 83 -2.33 -19.11 28.83
C LYS A 83 -2.88 -19.37 27.43
N GLY A 84 -2.67 -18.43 26.53
CA GLY A 84 -3.12 -18.49 25.14
C GLY A 84 -2.62 -17.29 24.35
N LEU A 85 -2.63 -17.40 23.02
CA LEU A 85 -2.41 -16.24 22.17
C LEU A 85 -3.48 -15.19 22.50
N PRO A 86 -3.15 -13.88 22.54
CA PRO A 86 -4.14 -12.84 22.86
C PRO A 86 -5.19 -12.65 21.75
N TRP A 87 -5.25 -13.57 20.78
CA TRP A 87 -6.13 -13.52 19.63
C TRP A 87 -6.48 -14.94 19.16
N ALA A 88 -7.75 -15.19 18.82
CA ALA A 88 -8.20 -16.45 18.23
C ALA A 88 -7.67 -16.59 16.79
N PRO A 89 -7.13 -17.73 16.32
CA PRO A 89 -6.68 -17.95 14.94
C PRO A 89 -7.75 -17.65 13.89
N LYS A 90 -7.34 -17.36 12.65
CA LYS A 90 -8.25 -17.02 11.53
C LYS A 90 -7.84 -17.83 10.31
N VAL A 91 -8.81 -18.49 9.71
CA VAL A 91 -8.66 -19.29 8.49
C VAL A 91 -9.63 -18.75 7.44
N ARG A 92 -9.16 -18.53 6.21
CA ARG A 92 -10.04 -18.19 5.07
C ARG A 92 -10.55 -19.43 4.39
N GLU A 93 -11.65 -19.31 3.67
CA GLU A 93 -12.17 -20.33 2.75
C GLU A 93 -11.08 -20.88 1.83
N LYS A 94 -10.37 -19.99 1.12
CA LYS A 94 -9.24 -20.33 0.25
C LYS A 94 -8.11 -21.09 0.97
N ASP A 95 -7.91 -20.86 2.26
CA ASP A 95 -6.88 -21.57 3.04
C ASP A 95 -7.33 -23.03 3.34
N ILE A 96 -8.64 -23.30 3.38
CA ILE A 96 -9.24 -24.64 3.54
C ILE A 96 -9.23 -25.36 2.19
N GLU A 97 -9.64 -24.68 1.11
CA GLU A 97 -9.60 -25.20 -0.26
C GLU A 97 -8.19 -25.65 -0.61
N HIS A 98 -7.19 -24.78 -0.44
CA HIS A 98 -5.80 -25.10 -0.74
C HIS A 98 -5.27 -26.29 0.08
N PHE A 99 -5.64 -26.37 1.36
CA PHE A 99 -5.28 -27.50 2.22
C PHE A 99 -5.89 -28.82 1.71
N LEU A 100 -7.17 -28.79 1.30
CA LEU A 100 -7.88 -29.93 0.77
C LEU A 100 -7.35 -30.34 -0.61
N GLU A 101 -7.11 -29.39 -1.51
CA GLU A 101 -6.51 -29.66 -2.82
C GLU A 101 -5.15 -30.33 -2.68
N THR A 102 -4.27 -29.77 -1.82
CA THR A 102 -2.95 -30.36 -1.55
C THR A 102 -3.08 -31.77 -0.97
N SER A 103 -4.03 -31.97 -0.05
CA SER A 103 -4.28 -33.28 0.58
C SER A 103 -4.84 -34.30 -0.42
N ARG A 104 -5.86 -33.93 -1.20
CA ARG A 104 -6.49 -34.80 -2.20
C ARG A 104 -5.52 -35.15 -3.32
N ASN A 105 -4.73 -34.18 -3.79
CA ASN A 105 -3.69 -34.46 -4.77
C ASN A 105 -2.65 -35.46 -4.22
N LYS A 106 -2.23 -35.31 -2.96
CA LYS A 106 -1.26 -36.21 -2.32
C LYS A 106 -1.78 -37.64 -2.11
N PHE A 107 -3.02 -37.81 -1.68
CA PHE A 107 -3.56 -39.12 -1.28
C PHE A 107 -4.41 -39.82 -2.36
N ILE A 108 -5.06 -39.05 -3.22
CA ILE A 108 -6.05 -39.53 -4.20
C ILE A 108 -5.58 -39.25 -5.64
N GLY A 109 -4.72 -38.24 -5.85
CA GLY A 109 -4.23 -37.85 -7.18
C GLY A 109 -5.25 -37.05 -8.00
N PHE A 110 -6.32 -36.55 -7.37
CA PHE A 110 -7.37 -35.76 -8.03
C PHE A 110 -7.71 -34.52 -7.20
N THR A 111 -8.12 -33.44 -7.86
CA THR A 111 -8.57 -32.18 -7.21
C THR A 111 -10.01 -31.87 -7.59
N LEU A 112 -10.83 -31.58 -6.57
CA LEU A 112 -12.18 -31.02 -6.74
C LEU A 112 -12.08 -29.52 -6.51
N GLY A 113 -12.28 -28.72 -7.56
CA GLY A 113 -12.26 -27.25 -7.45
C GLY A 113 -13.46 -26.74 -6.65
N ASN A 114 -13.24 -25.72 -5.82
CA ASN A 114 -14.26 -25.05 -5.00
C ASN A 114 -15.02 -25.95 -3.99
N ASP A 115 -14.52 -27.15 -3.70
CA ASP A 115 -15.14 -28.06 -2.73
C ASP A 115 -14.41 -28.06 -1.38
N THR A 116 -15.12 -27.70 -0.31
CA THR A 116 -14.60 -27.69 1.07
C THR A 116 -15.14 -28.82 1.96
N ASP A 117 -16.05 -29.65 1.44
CA ASP A 117 -16.81 -30.63 2.23
C ASP A 117 -16.44 -32.08 1.96
N THR A 118 -15.99 -32.41 0.75
CA THR A 118 -15.76 -33.80 0.34
C THR A 118 -14.47 -34.35 0.96
N LEU A 119 -14.61 -35.17 2.02
CA LEU A 119 -13.48 -35.78 2.73
C LEU A 119 -13.25 -37.27 2.39
N VAL A 120 -13.99 -37.79 1.41
CA VAL A 120 -13.92 -39.20 1.01
C VAL A 120 -12.52 -39.54 0.52
N GLY A 121 -11.98 -40.67 0.99
CA GLY A 121 -10.64 -41.14 0.62
C GLY A 121 -9.48 -40.49 1.38
N LEU A 122 -9.74 -39.49 2.23
CA LEU A 122 -8.71 -38.84 3.04
C LEU A 122 -8.54 -39.51 4.42
N PRO A 123 -7.30 -39.61 4.96
CA PRO A 123 -7.04 -40.11 6.30
C PRO A 123 -7.73 -39.31 7.43
N ARG A 124 -8.05 -39.99 8.54
CA ARG A 124 -8.68 -39.36 9.74
C ARG A 124 -7.96 -38.10 10.25
N PRO A 125 -6.61 -38.01 10.30
CA PRO A 125 -5.95 -36.78 10.72
C PRO A 125 -6.30 -35.55 9.85
N ILE A 126 -6.58 -35.76 8.56
CA ILE A 126 -7.00 -34.70 7.65
C ILE A 126 -8.43 -34.26 7.97
N HIS A 127 -9.31 -35.20 8.31
CA HIS A 127 -10.68 -34.88 8.74
C HIS A 127 -10.66 -34.01 10.00
N GLU A 128 -9.84 -34.37 10.99
CA GLU A 128 -9.65 -33.58 12.21
C GLU A 128 -9.06 -32.19 11.92
N SER A 129 -8.10 -32.12 10.99
CA SER A 129 -7.51 -30.86 10.54
C SER A 129 -8.57 -29.96 9.89
N VAL A 130 -9.37 -30.48 8.95
CA VAL A 130 -10.44 -29.73 8.29
C VAL A 130 -11.49 -29.27 9.28
N LYS A 131 -11.89 -30.13 10.23
CA LYS A 131 -12.80 -29.76 11.32
C LYS A 131 -12.26 -28.57 12.13
N THR A 132 -10.98 -28.60 12.47
CA THR A 132 -10.30 -27.52 13.21
C THR A 132 -10.22 -26.24 12.38
N LEU A 133 -9.94 -26.35 11.08
CA LEU A 133 -9.89 -25.22 10.16
C LEU A 133 -11.26 -24.56 10.00
N LYS A 134 -12.32 -25.36 9.84
CA LYS A 134 -13.71 -24.88 9.76
C LYS A 134 -14.16 -24.19 11.04
N GLN A 135 -13.75 -24.69 12.21
CA GLN A 135 -14.04 -24.04 13.51
C GLN A 135 -13.45 -22.63 13.60
N HIS A 136 -12.33 -22.36 12.92
CA HIS A 136 -11.67 -21.06 12.88
C HIS A 136 -11.90 -20.31 11.56
N LYS A 137 -12.90 -20.71 10.76
CA LYS A 137 -13.29 -20.02 9.52
C LYS A 137 -13.74 -18.61 9.87
N TYR A 138 -13.07 -17.63 9.29
CA TYR A 138 -13.41 -16.23 9.44
C TYR A 138 -13.85 -15.69 8.09
N VAL A 139 -15.10 -15.28 8.00
CA VAL A 139 -15.67 -14.61 6.82
C VAL A 139 -15.53 -13.11 7.01
N SER A 140 -14.81 -12.47 6.10
CA SER A 140 -14.63 -11.02 6.10
C SER A 140 -15.75 -10.32 5.34
N ILE A 141 -16.05 -9.06 5.71
CA ILE A 141 -16.98 -8.20 4.95
C ILE A 141 -16.61 -8.16 3.46
N ALA A 142 -15.31 -8.15 3.15
CA ALA A 142 -14.82 -8.17 1.78
C ALA A 142 -15.20 -9.45 1.02
N GLU A 143 -15.19 -10.62 1.68
CA GLU A 143 -15.62 -11.89 1.05
C GLU A 143 -17.14 -11.91 0.85
N VAL A 144 -17.92 -11.40 1.81
CA VAL A 144 -19.37 -11.24 1.66
C VAL A 144 -19.71 -10.34 0.47
N GLN A 145 -18.99 -9.22 0.32
CA GLN A 145 -19.18 -8.29 -0.79
C GLN A 145 -18.81 -8.92 -2.13
N ILE A 146 -17.67 -9.62 -2.23
CA ILE A 146 -17.28 -10.34 -3.46
C ILE A 146 -18.34 -11.37 -3.85
N GLN A 147 -18.78 -12.19 -2.88
CA GLN A 147 -19.80 -13.21 -3.11
C GLN A 147 -21.12 -12.61 -3.61
N LYS A 148 -21.56 -11.47 -3.03
CA LYS A 148 -22.75 -10.76 -3.48
C LYS A 148 -22.60 -10.29 -4.93
N GLU A 149 -21.43 -9.78 -5.32
CA GLU A 149 -21.16 -9.37 -6.70
C GLU A 149 -21.16 -10.56 -7.67
N ASP A 150 -20.61 -11.70 -7.26
CA ASP A 150 -20.62 -12.92 -8.06
C ASP A 150 -22.06 -13.43 -8.28
N GLU A 151 -22.92 -13.35 -7.26
CA GLU A 151 -24.36 -13.69 -7.37
C GLU A 151 -25.11 -12.72 -8.29
N LEU A 152 -24.83 -11.41 -8.18
CA LEU A 152 -25.41 -10.37 -9.04
C LEU A 152 -25.03 -10.57 -10.51
N GLN A 153 -23.79 -11.01 -10.78
CA GLN A 153 -23.33 -11.32 -12.14
C GLN A 153 -23.98 -12.57 -12.73
N GLN A 154 -24.31 -13.56 -11.90
CA GLN A 154 -24.99 -14.78 -12.36
C GLN A 154 -26.45 -14.53 -12.74
N CYS A 155 -27.10 -13.54 -12.13
CA CYS A 155 -28.52 -13.26 -12.30
C CYS A 155 -28.78 -11.75 -12.54
N PRO A 156 -28.24 -11.16 -13.64
CA PRO A 156 -28.30 -9.71 -13.85
C PRO A 156 -29.72 -9.18 -14.01
N MET A 157 -30.63 -9.96 -14.60
CA MET A 157 -32.01 -9.54 -14.87
C MET A 157 -32.91 -9.54 -13.63
N THR A 158 -32.61 -10.37 -12.63
CA THR A 158 -33.46 -10.54 -11.44
C THR A 158 -32.88 -9.87 -10.19
N LEU A 159 -31.55 -9.76 -10.09
CA LEU A 159 -30.87 -9.19 -8.93
C LEU A 159 -30.14 -7.87 -9.26
N GLY A 160 -30.04 -7.47 -10.53
CA GLY A 160 -29.15 -6.38 -10.98
C GLY A 160 -29.44 -4.99 -10.43
N GLU A 161 -30.65 -4.73 -9.91
CA GLU A 161 -30.99 -3.47 -9.27
C GLU A 161 -30.70 -3.53 -7.77
N GLU A 162 -29.53 -2.99 -7.40
CA GLU A 162 -29.16 -2.78 -6.01
C GLU A 162 -29.56 -1.37 -5.57
N GLU A 163 -30.37 -1.26 -4.52
CA GLU A 163 -30.56 0.02 -3.83
C GLU A 163 -29.29 0.36 -3.05
N VAL A 164 -28.65 1.46 -3.47
CA VAL A 164 -27.41 1.94 -2.89
C VAL A 164 -27.70 3.08 -1.94
N GLU A 165 -27.33 2.92 -0.66
CA GLU A 165 -27.34 4.03 0.28
C GLU A 165 -26.34 5.11 -0.14
N GLU A 166 -26.82 6.35 -0.33
CA GLU A 166 -26.00 7.52 -0.66
C GLU A 166 -25.20 8.03 0.55
N THR A 167 -24.26 7.22 1.02
CA THR A 167 -23.37 7.63 2.11
C THR A 167 -22.40 8.72 1.63
N PRO A 168 -21.85 9.55 2.53
CA PRO A 168 -20.80 10.52 2.16
C PRO A 168 -19.57 9.88 1.50
N THR A 169 -19.30 8.61 1.81
CA THR A 169 -18.20 7.85 1.17
C THR A 169 -18.56 7.46 -0.26
N GLU A 170 -19.82 7.07 -0.51
CA GLU A 170 -20.32 6.74 -1.85
C GLU A 170 -20.32 7.97 -2.75
N MET A 171 -20.84 9.10 -2.26
CA MET A 171 -20.84 10.37 -3.00
C MET A 171 -19.42 10.83 -3.34
N LEU A 172 -18.49 10.69 -2.39
CA LEU A 172 -17.08 11.01 -2.63
C LEU A 172 -16.47 10.08 -3.68
N TYR A 173 -16.72 8.77 -3.59
CA TYR A 173 -16.21 7.80 -4.57
C TYR A 173 -16.72 8.13 -5.98
N LEU A 174 -18.03 8.37 -6.12
CA LEU A 174 -18.68 8.74 -7.38
C LEU A 174 -18.08 10.02 -7.98
N GLY A 175 -17.89 11.07 -7.16
CA GLY A 175 -17.28 12.31 -7.61
C GLY A 175 -15.81 12.16 -7.99
N MET A 176 -15.08 11.23 -7.35
CA MET A 176 -13.68 10.95 -7.66
C MET A 176 -13.49 10.05 -8.87
N LEU A 177 -14.44 9.17 -9.18
CA LEU A 177 -14.29 8.09 -10.16
C LEU A 177 -13.81 8.55 -11.56
N PRO A 178 -14.35 9.62 -12.18
CA PRO A 178 -13.94 10.03 -13.53
C PRO A 178 -12.47 10.46 -13.62
N ASN A 179 -11.95 11.09 -12.57
CA ASN A 179 -10.58 11.64 -12.52
C ASN A 179 -9.72 10.93 -11.47
N LEU A 180 -10.07 9.70 -11.08
CA LEU A 180 -9.46 9.01 -9.95
C LEU A 180 -7.94 8.85 -10.12
N SER A 181 -7.50 8.50 -11.33
CA SER A 181 -6.07 8.39 -11.66
C SER A 181 -5.33 9.70 -11.45
N GLN A 182 -5.91 10.84 -11.86
CA GLN A 182 -5.31 12.16 -11.74
C GLN A 182 -5.20 12.59 -10.26
N TYR A 183 -6.26 12.37 -9.46
CA TYR A 183 -6.22 12.67 -8.02
C TYR A 183 -5.16 11.86 -7.30
N VAL A 184 -5.06 10.56 -7.58
CA VAL A 184 -4.03 9.70 -7.00
C VAL A 184 -2.63 10.18 -7.39
N ILE A 185 -2.39 10.47 -8.67
CA ILE A 185 -1.10 10.96 -9.15
C ILE A 185 -0.74 12.29 -8.50
N ALA A 186 -1.69 13.23 -8.37
CA ALA A 186 -1.46 14.52 -7.73
C ALA A 186 -1.01 14.37 -6.27
N LEU A 187 -1.70 13.52 -5.49
CA LEU A 187 -1.33 13.23 -4.11
C LEU A 187 0.08 12.62 -3.99
N LEU A 188 0.42 11.68 -4.88
CA LEU A 188 1.75 11.05 -4.86
C LEU A 188 2.87 12.00 -5.31
N LYS A 189 2.61 12.89 -6.28
CA LYS A 189 3.57 13.92 -6.69
C LYS A 189 3.85 14.91 -5.56
N LEU A 190 2.82 15.36 -4.85
CA LEU A 190 2.98 16.20 -3.65
C LEU A 190 3.75 15.47 -2.54
N LEU A 191 3.46 14.18 -2.31
CA LEU A 191 4.20 13.37 -1.35
C LEU A 191 5.69 13.24 -1.72
N LEU A 192 6.00 13.07 -3.01
CA LEU A 192 7.36 13.01 -3.51
C LEU A 192 8.11 14.34 -3.32
N ALA A 193 7.47 15.46 -3.65
CA ALA A 193 8.06 16.79 -3.52
C ALA A 193 8.32 17.18 -2.05
N ALA A 194 7.47 16.72 -1.12
CA ALA A 194 7.66 16.95 0.32
C ALA A 194 8.50 15.86 1.02
N ALA A 195 8.90 14.80 0.32
CA ALA A 195 9.70 13.73 0.92
C ALA A 195 11.10 14.23 1.31
N PRO A 196 11.73 13.64 2.35
CA PRO A 196 13.11 13.94 2.71
C PRO A 196 14.04 13.39 1.61
N THR A 197 14.36 14.17 0.59
CA THR A 197 15.25 13.75 -0.50
C THR A 197 16.67 14.22 -0.24
N SER A 198 17.66 13.36 -0.53
CA SER A 198 19.09 13.66 -0.39
C SER A 198 19.67 14.51 -1.52
N LYS A 199 18.89 14.76 -2.59
CA LYS A 199 19.24 15.67 -3.68
C LYS A 199 18.05 16.59 -3.94
N ALA A 200 18.26 17.90 -3.81
CA ALA A 200 17.30 18.91 -4.25
C ALA A 200 17.18 18.83 -5.78
N LYS A 201 16.37 17.90 -6.27
CA LYS A 201 15.88 17.97 -7.65
C LYS A 201 14.76 19.00 -7.64
N THR A 202 14.87 19.98 -8.53
CA THR A 202 13.79 20.88 -8.91
C THR A 202 12.67 20.06 -9.54
N ASP A 203 11.88 19.39 -8.71
CA ASP A 203 10.68 18.70 -9.14
C ASP A 203 9.64 19.75 -9.58
N SER A 204 8.80 19.40 -10.55
CA SER A 204 7.85 20.32 -11.22
C SER A 204 6.78 20.95 -10.31
N ILE A 205 6.68 20.52 -9.06
CA ILE A 205 5.80 21.12 -8.06
C ILE A 205 6.68 21.86 -7.05
N ASN A 206 6.76 23.17 -7.20
CA ASN A 206 7.53 24.01 -6.29
C ASN A 206 6.70 24.33 -5.05
N ILE A 207 6.55 23.36 -4.14
CA ILE A 207 5.93 23.57 -2.81
C ILE A 207 6.60 24.76 -2.09
N LEU A 208 7.87 25.03 -2.40
CA LEU A 208 8.61 26.17 -1.85
C LEU A 208 8.06 27.52 -2.30
N ALA A 209 7.46 27.63 -3.48
CA ALA A 209 6.91 28.91 -3.97
C ALA A 209 5.78 29.44 -3.07
N ASP A 210 4.97 28.55 -2.50
CA ASP A 210 3.87 28.92 -1.59
C ASP A 210 4.34 29.19 -0.15
N VAL A 211 5.59 28.84 0.17
CA VAL A 211 6.16 28.91 1.53
C VAL A 211 7.22 30.00 1.66
N LEU A 212 7.87 30.39 0.56
CA LEU A 212 8.88 31.41 0.56
C LEU A 212 8.24 32.81 0.66
N PRO A 213 8.78 33.69 1.51
CA PRO A 213 8.34 35.08 1.58
C PRO A 213 8.71 35.86 0.31
N GLU A 214 7.96 36.92 0.01
CA GLU A 214 8.25 37.84 -1.10
C GLU A 214 9.62 38.52 -0.93
N GLU A 215 9.99 38.86 0.30
CA GLU A 215 11.30 39.38 0.66
C GLU A 215 12.17 38.30 1.31
N MET A 216 13.34 38.05 0.70
CA MET A 216 14.28 37.05 1.22
C MET A 216 14.98 37.55 2.49
N PRO A 217 15.17 36.66 3.49
CA PRO A 217 15.78 37.04 4.75
C PRO A 217 17.24 37.48 4.55
N ILE A 218 17.58 38.61 5.17
CA ILE A 218 18.90 39.27 5.03
C ILE A 218 19.87 38.80 6.11
N THR A 219 19.35 38.31 7.25
CA THR A 219 20.15 37.88 8.40
C THR A 219 20.20 36.36 8.52
N VAL A 220 21.33 35.84 9.02
CA VAL A 220 21.55 34.39 9.24
C VAL A 220 20.42 33.78 10.08
N LEU A 221 19.99 34.48 11.14
CA LEU A 221 18.95 34.01 12.04
C LEU A 221 17.58 33.91 11.35
N GLN A 222 17.23 34.88 10.50
CA GLN A 222 16.00 34.81 9.69
C GLN A 222 16.09 33.70 8.63
N SER A 223 17.27 33.46 8.03
CA SER A 223 17.48 32.33 7.12
C SER A 223 17.34 30.98 7.82
N MET A 224 17.85 30.83 9.05
CA MET A 224 17.68 29.63 9.87
C MET A 224 16.21 29.39 10.21
N LYS A 225 15.48 30.43 10.63
CA LYS A 225 14.03 30.38 10.86
C LYS A 225 13.28 29.91 9.62
N LEU A 226 13.57 30.51 8.45
CA LEU A 226 12.96 30.11 7.18
C LEU A 226 13.25 28.64 6.84
N GLY A 227 14.47 28.16 7.07
CA GLY A 227 14.82 26.74 6.87
C GLY A 227 14.00 25.79 7.76
N ILE A 228 13.82 26.14 9.04
CA ILE A 228 12.98 25.39 9.97
C ILE A 228 11.52 25.38 9.49
N ASP A 229 10.99 26.53 9.08
CA ASP A 229 9.61 26.68 8.61
C ASP A 229 9.34 25.88 7.32
N VAL A 230 10.26 25.92 6.36
CA VAL A 230 10.20 25.12 5.13
C VAL A 230 10.15 23.62 5.45
N ASN A 231 11.00 23.15 6.36
CA ASN A 231 11.02 21.75 6.75
C ASN A 231 9.72 21.38 7.49
N ARG A 232 9.25 22.22 8.42
CA ARG A 232 7.98 22.04 9.10
C ARG A 232 6.81 21.92 8.12
N HIS A 233 6.79 22.76 7.09
CA HIS A 233 5.74 22.72 6.07
C HIS A 233 5.76 21.39 5.29
N LYS A 234 6.94 20.89 4.91
CA LYS A 234 7.09 19.56 4.31
C LYS A 234 6.56 18.45 5.22
N GLU A 235 6.85 18.50 6.52
CA GLU A 235 6.32 17.53 7.49
C GLU A 235 4.79 17.53 7.55
N ILE A 236 4.18 18.73 7.55
CA ILE A 236 2.72 18.91 7.58
C ILE A 236 2.09 18.32 6.31
N ILE A 237 2.67 18.59 5.14
CA ILE A 237 2.19 18.06 3.85
C ILE A 237 2.28 16.53 3.84
N VAL A 238 3.43 15.94 4.19
CA VAL A 238 3.59 14.48 4.24
C VAL A 238 2.60 13.85 5.22
N LYS A 239 2.38 14.49 6.38
CA LYS A 239 1.40 14.04 7.37
C LYS A 239 -0.03 14.10 6.84
N ALA A 240 -0.41 15.17 6.16
CA ALA A 240 -1.73 15.34 5.59
C ALA A 240 -2.00 14.31 4.48
N ILE A 241 -1.09 14.16 3.52
CA ILE A 241 -1.24 13.24 2.40
C ILE A 241 -1.26 11.79 2.87
N SER A 242 -0.34 11.40 3.77
CA SER A 242 -0.32 10.03 4.29
C SER A 242 -1.58 9.69 5.10
N ALA A 243 -2.16 10.66 5.82
CA ALA A 243 -3.44 10.48 6.50
C ALA A 243 -4.59 10.34 5.48
N LEU A 244 -4.67 11.24 4.51
CA LEU A 244 -5.71 11.26 3.48
C LEU A 244 -5.74 9.94 2.71
N LEU A 245 -4.59 9.50 2.17
CA LEU A 245 -4.47 8.24 1.45
C LEU A 245 -4.89 7.04 2.31
N LEU A 246 -4.48 7.02 3.58
CA LEU A 246 -4.85 5.93 4.49
C LEU A 246 -6.35 5.94 4.82
N LEU A 247 -6.96 7.11 4.97
CA LEU A 247 -8.40 7.26 5.21
C LEU A 247 -9.20 6.84 3.98
N LEU A 248 -8.84 7.29 2.78
CA LEU A 248 -9.47 6.84 1.52
C LEU A 248 -9.45 5.31 1.41
N LEU A 249 -8.29 4.68 1.62
CA LEU A 249 -8.16 3.21 1.61
C LEU A 249 -8.89 2.50 2.77
N LYS A 250 -9.35 3.20 3.80
CA LYS A 250 -10.17 2.61 4.87
C LYS A 250 -11.65 2.78 4.57
N HIS A 251 -12.09 3.99 4.25
CA HIS A 251 -13.48 4.31 3.98
C HIS A 251 -13.98 3.57 2.75
N PHE A 252 -13.25 3.59 1.63
CA PHE A 252 -13.63 2.80 0.45
C PHE A 252 -13.65 1.31 0.75
N LYS A 253 -12.76 0.79 1.59
CA LYS A 253 -12.78 -0.63 1.96
C LYS A 253 -13.97 -1.01 2.84
N LEU A 254 -14.43 -0.10 3.70
CA LEU A 254 -15.60 -0.32 4.53
C LEU A 254 -16.88 -0.23 3.68
N ASN A 255 -16.90 0.67 2.71
CA ASN A 255 -18.03 0.87 1.82
C ASN A 255 -18.15 -0.27 0.80
N HIS A 256 -17.12 -0.50 -0.03
CA HIS A 256 -17.07 -1.67 -0.91
C HIS A 256 -15.64 -2.12 -1.24
N ILE A 257 -15.37 -3.43 -1.19
CA ILE A 257 -14.05 -3.99 -1.48
C ILE A 257 -13.53 -3.60 -2.87
N TYR A 258 -14.37 -3.56 -3.90
CA TYR A 258 -13.93 -3.16 -5.25
C TYR A 258 -13.64 -1.66 -5.38
N GLN A 259 -14.30 -0.78 -4.61
CA GLN A 259 -13.90 0.64 -4.51
C GLN A 259 -12.52 0.79 -3.86
N PHE A 260 -12.21 -0.05 -2.88
CA PHE A 260 -10.85 -0.11 -2.33
C PHE A 260 -9.84 -0.62 -3.34
N GLU A 261 -10.17 -1.68 -4.08
CA GLU A 261 -9.23 -2.30 -5.02
C GLU A 261 -8.91 -1.40 -6.22
N ILE A 262 -9.87 -0.65 -6.77
CA ILE A 262 -9.59 0.32 -7.85
C ILE A 262 -8.65 1.44 -7.40
N VAL A 263 -8.89 2.04 -6.23
CA VAL A 263 -8.01 3.08 -5.66
C VAL A 263 -6.63 2.48 -5.37
N SER A 264 -6.59 1.25 -4.87
CA SER A 264 -5.35 0.51 -4.63
C SER A 264 -4.59 0.21 -5.93
N GLN A 265 -5.26 -0.17 -7.01
CA GLN A 265 -4.64 -0.40 -8.32
C GLN A 265 -4.05 0.90 -8.88
N HIS A 266 -4.80 2.00 -8.85
CA HIS A 266 -4.28 3.30 -9.28
C HIS A 266 -3.07 3.75 -8.46
N LEU A 267 -3.04 3.51 -7.13
CA LEU A 267 -1.87 3.79 -6.31
C LEU A 267 -0.65 2.95 -6.74
N VAL A 268 -0.86 1.66 -6.99
CA VAL A 268 0.22 0.76 -7.43
C VAL A 268 0.76 1.17 -8.80
N PHE A 269 -0.13 1.43 -9.78
CA PHE A 269 0.24 1.89 -11.12
C PHE A 269 0.94 3.25 -11.12
N ALA A 270 0.53 4.18 -10.24
CA ALA A 270 1.18 5.47 -10.06
C ALA A 270 2.47 5.40 -9.22
N ASN A 271 3.07 4.21 -9.06
CA ASN A 271 4.36 3.99 -8.39
C ASN A 271 4.37 4.35 -6.88
N CYS A 272 3.26 4.18 -6.18
CA CYS A 272 3.17 4.43 -4.73
C CYS A 272 4.13 3.53 -3.93
N ILE A 273 4.25 2.25 -4.27
CA ILE A 273 5.12 1.31 -3.57
C ILE A 273 6.60 1.73 -3.64
N PRO A 274 7.22 1.92 -4.82
CA PRO A 274 8.60 2.38 -4.90
C PRO A 274 8.78 3.78 -4.28
N LEU A 275 7.79 4.67 -4.36
CA LEU A 275 7.84 5.98 -3.69
C LEU A 275 7.97 5.84 -2.16
N ILE A 276 7.12 5.01 -1.54
CA ILE A 276 7.19 4.75 -0.09
C ILE A 276 8.53 4.09 0.26
N LEU A 277 9.01 3.13 -0.53
CA LEU A 277 10.31 2.51 -0.29
C LEU A 277 11.46 3.52 -0.40
N LYS A 278 11.42 4.41 -1.39
CA LYS A 278 12.38 5.51 -1.53
C LYS A 278 12.36 6.45 -0.32
N PHE A 279 11.19 6.74 0.23
CA PHE A 279 11.03 7.49 1.48
C PHE A 279 11.73 6.79 2.65
N PHE A 280 11.51 5.47 2.82
CA PHE A 280 12.15 4.67 3.87
C PHE A 280 13.63 4.37 3.65
N ASN A 281 14.12 4.51 2.42
CA ASN A 281 15.53 4.27 2.09
C ASN A 281 16.46 5.38 2.61
N GLN A 282 15.89 6.50 3.06
CA GLN A 282 16.58 7.64 3.65
C GLN A 282 16.97 7.38 5.11
N ASN A 283 17.63 8.36 5.75
CA ASN A 283 17.92 8.28 7.18
C ASN A 283 16.65 8.54 8.01
N ILE A 284 15.86 7.47 8.20
CA ILE A 284 14.60 7.53 8.94
C ILE A 284 14.79 7.93 10.40
N MET A 285 15.90 7.55 11.04
CA MET A 285 16.19 7.97 12.42
C MET A 285 16.35 9.49 12.50
N SER A 286 17.13 10.09 11.59
CA SER A 286 17.27 11.54 11.53
C SER A 286 15.94 12.23 11.19
N TYR A 287 15.14 11.66 10.27
CA TYR A 287 13.84 12.22 9.91
C TYR A 287 12.86 12.24 11.10
N ILE A 288 12.73 11.15 11.85
CA ILE A 288 11.81 11.11 12.99
C ILE A 288 12.31 11.88 14.21
N SER A 289 13.61 12.16 14.31
CA SER A 289 14.18 12.96 15.40
C SER A 289 14.42 14.43 15.00
N ALA A 290 14.02 14.83 13.79
CA ALA A 290 14.16 16.20 13.33
C ALA A 290 13.34 17.17 14.20
N LYS A 291 13.96 18.27 14.60
CA LYS A 291 13.33 19.34 15.39
C LYS A 291 13.03 20.52 14.48
N ASN A 292 11.84 20.50 13.88
CA ASN A 292 11.33 21.59 13.04
C ASN A 292 10.13 22.30 13.69
N SER A 293 10.23 22.63 14.98
CA SER A 293 9.21 23.42 15.69
C SER A 293 9.90 24.43 16.59
N ILE A 294 9.41 25.67 16.60
CA ILE A 294 9.95 26.76 17.41
C ILE A 294 8.88 27.06 18.45
N CYS A 295 9.04 26.49 19.66
CA CYS A 295 7.99 26.50 20.69
C CYS A 295 7.50 27.90 21.06
N VAL A 296 8.39 28.90 20.99
CA VAL A 296 8.09 30.31 21.26
C VAL A 296 7.15 30.92 20.20
N LEU A 297 7.21 30.42 18.96
CA LEU A 297 6.40 30.90 17.84
C LEU A 297 5.14 30.04 17.61
N ASP A 298 5.00 28.91 18.31
CA ASP A 298 3.85 28.02 18.16
C ASP A 298 2.65 28.51 19.00
N PHE A 299 1.44 28.22 18.53
CA PHE A 299 0.21 28.50 19.28
C PHE A 299 0.14 27.60 20.54
N PRO A 300 -0.27 28.11 21.72
CA PRO A 300 -0.76 29.47 21.97
C PRO A 300 0.30 30.50 22.38
N ASN A 301 1.57 30.11 22.54
CA ASN A 301 2.63 30.98 23.09
C ASN A 301 2.80 32.28 22.31
N CYS A 302 2.72 32.21 20.98
CA CYS A 302 2.80 33.39 20.10
C CYS A 302 1.63 34.38 20.23
N VAL A 303 0.52 33.97 20.88
CA VAL A 303 -0.67 34.81 21.11
C VAL A 303 -0.74 35.31 22.55
N VAL A 304 -0.29 34.49 23.51
CA VAL A 304 -0.43 34.75 24.94
C VAL A 304 0.74 35.56 25.52
N HIS A 305 1.93 35.42 24.95
CA HIS A 305 3.14 36.09 25.44
C HIS A 305 3.62 37.16 24.45
N GLU A 306 4.24 38.22 24.96
CA GLU A 306 4.98 39.16 24.11
C GLU A 306 6.07 38.38 23.36
N MET A 307 6.19 38.62 22.06
CA MET A 307 7.08 37.86 21.20
C MET A 307 8.54 38.09 21.64
N PRO A 308 9.24 37.06 22.16
CA PRO A 308 10.62 37.21 22.61
C PRO A 308 11.54 37.52 21.43
N GLU A 309 12.65 38.20 21.70
CA GLU A 309 13.74 38.29 20.73
C GLU A 309 14.27 36.88 20.43
N LEU A 310 14.25 36.51 19.15
CA LEU A 310 14.75 35.21 18.69
C LEU A 310 16.29 35.18 18.87
N THR A 311 16.75 34.41 19.84
CA THR A 311 18.17 34.07 20.03
C THR A 311 18.47 32.69 19.45
N ALA A 312 19.73 32.41 19.11
CA ALA A 312 20.14 31.07 18.63
C ALA A 312 19.77 29.96 19.64
N GLU A 313 19.88 30.25 20.94
CA GLU A 313 19.50 29.35 22.02
C GLU A 313 17.99 29.08 22.05
N SER A 314 17.15 30.08 21.75
CA SER A 314 15.69 29.91 21.65
C SER A 314 15.24 29.05 20.47
N LEU A 315 16.04 28.96 19.40
CA LEU A 315 15.79 28.05 18.26
C LEU A 315 16.11 26.59 18.62
N GLU A 316 17.06 26.36 19.53
CA GLU A 316 17.48 25.03 19.97
C GLU A 316 16.74 24.54 21.22
N ALA A 317 16.15 25.46 21.99
CA ALA A 317 15.29 25.20 23.14
C ALA A 317 13.97 24.54 22.70
N GLY A 318 14.05 23.25 22.36
CA GLY A 318 12.94 22.44 21.89
C GLY A 318 12.79 21.16 22.71
N ASP A 319 11.52 20.86 22.99
CA ASP A 319 10.92 19.69 23.64
C ASP A 319 11.84 18.45 23.78
N SER A 320 11.88 17.86 24.98
CA SER A 320 12.70 16.67 25.31
C SER A 320 12.20 15.38 24.64
N ASN A 321 11.22 15.48 23.75
CA ASN A 321 10.62 14.36 23.05
C ASN A 321 11.61 13.69 22.09
N GLN A 322 11.76 12.38 22.25
CA GLN A 322 12.67 11.55 21.47
C GLN A 322 12.32 11.52 19.96
N PHE A 323 11.04 11.70 19.63
CA PHE A 323 10.53 11.64 18.26
C PHE A 323 9.61 12.83 17.94
N CYS A 324 9.79 13.43 16.77
CA CYS A 324 8.81 14.28 16.13
C CYS A 324 7.55 13.46 15.79
N TRP A 325 6.45 13.78 16.46
CA TRP A 325 5.20 13.04 16.33
C TRP A 325 4.64 13.08 14.89
N ARG A 326 4.79 14.20 14.16
CA ARG A 326 4.31 14.35 12.79
C ARG A 326 4.99 13.35 11.87
N ASN A 327 6.31 13.27 11.97
CA ASN A 327 7.15 12.41 11.13
C ASN A 327 6.93 10.93 11.48
N LEU A 328 6.84 10.61 12.78
CA LEU A 328 6.52 9.26 13.22
C LEU A 328 5.13 8.81 12.74
N PHE A 329 4.12 9.68 12.85
CA PHE A 329 2.76 9.42 12.37
C PHE A 329 2.74 9.18 10.85
N SER A 330 3.44 10.02 10.08
CA SER A 330 3.61 9.86 8.63
C SER A 330 4.23 8.52 8.28
N CYS A 331 5.35 8.15 8.91
CA CYS A 331 6.01 6.86 8.70
C CYS A 331 5.05 5.67 8.98
N ILE A 332 4.33 5.71 10.11
CA ILE A 332 3.37 4.66 10.45
C ILE A 332 2.27 4.57 9.39
N ASN A 333 1.74 5.70 8.91
CA ASN A 333 0.70 5.69 7.88
C ASN A 333 1.20 5.15 6.53
N LEU A 334 2.38 5.55 6.09
CA LEU A 334 2.98 5.02 4.86
C LEU A 334 3.21 3.50 4.94
N LEU A 335 3.68 2.99 6.08
CA LEU A 335 3.80 1.54 6.31
C LEU A 335 2.43 0.84 6.30
N ARG A 336 1.38 1.49 6.84
CA ARG A 336 0.01 0.96 6.83
C ARG A 336 -0.59 0.93 5.43
N ILE A 337 -0.34 1.95 4.62
CA ILE A 337 -0.71 1.99 3.20
C ILE A 337 -0.03 0.81 2.50
N LEU A 338 1.29 0.68 2.65
CA LEU A 338 2.05 -0.41 2.03
C LEU A 338 1.51 -1.79 2.43
N ASN A 339 1.21 -2.01 3.72
CA ASN A 339 0.57 -3.24 4.20
C ASN A 339 -0.82 -3.48 3.57
N LYS A 340 -1.62 -2.43 3.37
CA LYS A 340 -2.95 -2.55 2.74
C LYS A 340 -2.83 -2.93 1.26
N LEU A 341 -1.87 -2.34 0.53
CA LEU A 341 -1.65 -2.61 -0.89
C LEU A 341 -1.17 -4.04 -1.14
N THR A 342 -0.32 -4.60 -0.27
CA THR A 342 0.33 -5.90 -0.50
C THR A 342 -0.34 -7.09 0.18
N LYS A 343 -1.20 -6.85 1.17
CA LYS A 343 -1.87 -7.93 1.91
C LYS A 343 -2.71 -8.80 0.97
N TRP A 344 -2.35 -10.09 0.89
CA TRP A 344 -2.98 -11.10 0.02
C TRP A 344 -2.87 -10.82 -1.48
N LYS A 345 -1.88 -10.03 -1.89
CA LYS A 345 -1.59 -9.77 -3.30
C LYS A 345 -0.17 -10.22 -3.59
N HIS A 346 -0.04 -11.39 -4.21
CA HIS A 346 1.26 -11.98 -4.49
C HIS A 346 2.07 -11.12 -5.45
N SER A 347 1.44 -10.64 -6.54
CA SER A 347 2.06 -9.71 -7.50
C SER A 347 2.67 -8.48 -6.81
N ARG A 348 1.90 -7.80 -5.96
CA ARG A 348 2.35 -6.59 -5.24
C ARG A 348 3.40 -6.91 -4.16
N THR A 349 3.35 -8.09 -3.56
CA THR A 349 4.39 -8.56 -2.63
C THR A 349 5.68 -8.86 -3.37
N MET A 350 5.61 -9.46 -4.56
CA MET A 350 6.77 -9.70 -5.42
C MET A 350 7.42 -8.39 -5.85
N MET A 351 6.62 -7.34 -6.11
CA MET A 351 7.15 -6.01 -6.38
C MET A 351 8.00 -5.46 -5.21
N LEU A 352 7.66 -5.74 -3.95
CA LEU A 352 8.51 -5.39 -2.80
C LEU A 352 9.87 -6.10 -2.83
N VAL A 353 9.88 -7.37 -3.27
CA VAL A 353 11.09 -8.19 -3.38
C VAL A 353 11.98 -7.65 -4.50
N VAL A 354 11.40 -7.37 -5.67
CA VAL A 354 12.09 -6.77 -6.83
C VAL A 354 12.73 -5.42 -6.46
N PHE A 355 12.03 -4.57 -5.70
CA PHE A 355 12.56 -3.30 -5.20
C PHE A 355 13.51 -3.45 -4.00
N LYS A 356 13.97 -4.66 -3.66
CA LYS A 356 14.89 -4.95 -2.55
C LYS A 356 14.44 -4.28 -1.25
N SER A 357 13.15 -4.39 -0.90
CA SER A 357 12.59 -3.67 0.24
C SER A 357 13.05 -4.21 1.60
N ALA A 358 13.45 -5.48 1.70
CA ALA A 358 13.77 -6.13 2.97
C ALA A 358 14.93 -5.44 3.74
N PRO A 359 16.08 -5.09 3.13
CA PRO A 359 17.11 -4.28 3.80
C PRO A 359 16.60 -2.90 4.27
N ILE A 360 15.77 -2.23 3.47
CA ILE A 360 15.19 -0.91 3.78
C ILE A 360 14.32 -1.01 5.04
N LEU A 361 13.41 -1.99 5.04
CA LEU A 361 12.51 -2.27 6.16
C LEU A 361 13.27 -2.74 7.41
N LYS A 362 14.32 -3.56 7.25
CA LYS A 362 15.18 -3.98 8.38
C LYS A 362 15.86 -2.79 9.04
N ARG A 363 16.32 -1.78 8.28
CA ARG A 363 16.86 -0.53 8.85
C ARG A 363 15.80 0.25 9.64
N ALA A 364 14.57 0.31 9.14
CA ALA A 364 13.46 0.96 9.82
C ALA A 364 13.10 0.33 11.19
N LEU A 365 13.44 -0.95 11.43
CA LEU A 365 13.26 -1.60 12.74
C LEU A 365 14.11 -0.99 13.87
N LYS A 366 15.17 -0.23 13.55
CA LYS A 366 15.98 0.50 14.53
C LYS A 366 15.15 1.51 15.33
N VAL A 367 14.06 2.01 14.76
CA VAL A 367 13.08 2.85 15.45
C VAL A 367 12.36 2.01 16.51
N LYS A 368 12.63 2.27 17.79
CA LYS A 368 12.04 1.54 18.93
C LYS A 368 10.62 2.00 19.26
N GLN A 369 9.75 2.06 18.24
CA GLN A 369 8.33 2.39 18.40
C GLN A 369 7.46 1.20 17.98
N ALA A 370 6.57 0.78 18.88
CA ALA A 370 5.88 -0.50 18.78
C ALA A 370 5.00 -0.64 17.51
N MET A 371 4.25 0.40 17.14
CA MET A 371 3.37 0.39 15.97
C MET A 371 4.14 0.34 14.65
N MET A 372 5.21 1.13 14.55
CA MET A 372 6.10 1.16 13.41
C MET A 372 6.76 -0.20 13.22
N GLN A 373 7.35 -0.76 14.29
CA GLN A 373 7.95 -2.10 14.24
C GLN A 373 6.92 -3.16 13.83
N LEU A 374 5.70 -3.11 14.35
CA LEU A 374 4.65 -4.07 13.99
C LEU A 374 4.34 -4.06 12.48
N TYR A 375 4.18 -2.88 11.88
CA TYR A 375 3.87 -2.79 10.44
C TYR A 375 5.06 -3.12 9.55
N VAL A 376 6.29 -2.82 10.00
CA VAL A 376 7.52 -3.26 9.31
C VAL A 376 7.64 -4.79 9.35
N LEU A 377 7.44 -5.41 10.51
CA LEU A 377 7.52 -6.87 10.66
C LEU A 377 6.45 -7.61 9.84
N LYS A 378 5.25 -7.04 9.71
CA LYS A 378 4.22 -7.59 8.81
C LYS A 378 4.65 -7.60 7.34
N LEU A 379 5.30 -6.53 6.88
CA LEU A 379 5.83 -6.44 5.50
C LEU A 379 7.01 -7.38 5.29
N LEU A 380 7.87 -7.57 6.30
CA LEU A 380 8.95 -8.54 6.23
C LEU A 380 8.39 -9.97 6.20
N LYS A 381 7.39 -10.28 7.01
CA LYS A 381 6.72 -11.60 7.07
C LYS A 381 6.18 -12.04 5.71
N ILE A 382 5.51 -11.17 4.95
CA ILE A 382 4.95 -11.56 3.65
C ILE A 382 6.03 -11.79 2.58
N GLN A 383 7.24 -11.25 2.78
CA GLN A 383 8.36 -11.40 1.85
C GLN A 383 9.22 -12.63 2.14
N THR A 384 9.20 -13.17 3.36
CA THR A 384 10.14 -14.22 3.79
C THR A 384 10.10 -15.47 2.93
N LYS A 385 8.95 -15.81 2.33
CA LYS A 385 8.82 -16.97 1.44
C LYS A 385 9.58 -16.82 0.12
N TYR A 386 9.77 -15.59 -0.35
CA TYR A 386 10.47 -15.25 -1.59
C TYR A 386 11.97 -14.96 -1.40
N LEU A 387 12.39 -14.61 -0.18
CA LEU A 387 13.79 -14.27 0.13
C LEU A 387 14.70 -15.51 0.30
N GLY A 388 14.10 -16.70 0.41
CA GLY A 388 14.82 -17.96 0.49
C GLY A 388 15.44 -18.30 1.85
N ARG A 389 15.98 -19.52 1.96
CA ARG A 389 16.51 -20.09 3.20
C ARG A 389 17.75 -19.36 3.75
N GLN A 390 18.68 -18.94 2.88
CA GLN A 390 19.91 -18.27 3.30
C GLN A 390 19.62 -16.94 4.00
N TRP A 391 18.68 -16.16 3.47
CA TRP A 391 18.26 -14.91 4.10
C TRP A 391 17.66 -15.14 5.49
N ARG A 392 16.84 -16.18 5.67
CA ARG A 392 16.27 -16.51 6.99
C ARG A 392 17.34 -16.85 8.02
N LYS A 393 18.37 -17.62 7.63
CA LYS A 393 19.51 -17.95 8.51
C LYS A 393 20.26 -16.70 8.97
N SER A 394 20.58 -15.78 8.06
CA SER A 394 21.30 -14.54 8.39
C SER A 394 20.42 -13.48 9.10
N ASN A 395 19.10 -13.66 9.13
CA ASN A 395 18.14 -12.73 9.73
C ASN A 395 17.34 -13.35 10.88
N MET A 396 17.95 -14.27 11.64
CA MET A 396 17.26 -15.00 12.72
C MET A 396 16.61 -14.07 13.76
N LYS A 397 17.27 -12.97 14.15
CA LYS A 397 16.69 -11.96 15.06
C LYS A 397 15.38 -11.37 14.52
N THR A 398 15.32 -11.11 13.21
CA THR A 398 14.11 -10.63 12.53
C THR A 398 13.04 -11.74 12.50
N MET A 399 13.43 -12.98 12.20
CA MET A 399 12.51 -14.14 12.21
C MET A 399 11.88 -14.33 13.59
N SER A 400 12.66 -14.27 14.66
CA SER A 400 12.18 -14.35 16.04
C SER A 400 11.26 -13.18 16.38
N ALA A 401 11.58 -11.96 15.94
CA ALA A 401 10.72 -10.79 16.16
C ALA A 401 9.38 -10.92 15.42
N ILE A 402 9.36 -11.45 14.20
CA ILE A 402 8.12 -11.78 13.47
C ILE A 402 7.34 -12.82 14.26
N TYR A 403 8.00 -13.87 14.74
CA TYR A 403 7.36 -14.95 15.50
C TYR A 403 6.69 -14.43 16.79
N GLN A 404 7.34 -13.53 17.51
CA GLN A 404 6.85 -12.99 18.78
C GLN A 404 5.78 -11.90 18.62
N LYS A 405 5.94 -11.00 17.64
CA LYS A 405 5.14 -9.75 17.56
C LYS A 405 4.07 -9.77 16.48
N VAL A 406 4.17 -10.65 15.48
CA VAL A 406 3.21 -10.73 14.38
C VAL A 406 2.32 -11.94 14.56
N ARG A 407 1.02 -11.74 14.39
CA ARG A 407 0.03 -12.80 14.44
C ARG A 407 0.25 -13.86 13.35
N HIS A 408 0.18 -15.13 13.75
CA HIS A 408 0.24 -16.31 12.86
C HIS A 408 -1.14 -16.86 12.54
N ARG A 409 -1.24 -17.57 11.41
CA ARG A 409 -2.39 -18.38 11.02
C ARG A 409 -2.05 -19.87 11.12
N LEU A 410 -3.07 -20.72 11.09
CA LEU A 410 -2.89 -22.17 11.21
C LEU A 410 -2.11 -22.76 10.03
N ASN A 411 -2.43 -22.32 8.80
CA ASN A 411 -1.77 -22.77 7.57
C ASN A 411 -0.71 -21.75 7.09
N ASP A 412 -0.09 -21.01 8.00
CA ASP A 412 0.87 -19.95 7.65
C ASP A 412 2.27 -20.53 7.40
N ASP A 413 2.64 -20.69 6.14
CA ASP A 413 3.90 -21.30 5.71
C ASP A 413 5.06 -20.29 5.59
N TRP A 414 4.85 -19.02 5.97
CA TRP A 414 5.80 -17.91 5.76
C TRP A 414 7.26 -18.21 6.16
N ALA A 415 7.48 -19.02 7.20
CA ALA A 415 8.82 -19.36 7.70
C ALA A 415 9.51 -20.49 6.92
N TYR A 416 8.74 -21.36 6.25
CA TYR A 416 9.23 -22.56 5.58
C TYR A 416 9.08 -22.50 4.05
N GLY A 417 8.14 -21.68 3.54
CA GLY A 417 7.94 -21.42 2.11
C GLY A 417 9.24 -20.99 1.43
N ASN A 418 9.46 -21.46 0.21
CA ASN A 418 10.73 -21.28 -0.48
C ASN A 418 10.51 -21.08 -1.98
N ASP A 419 9.69 -20.10 -2.31
CA ASP A 419 9.31 -19.73 -3.66
C ASP A 419 10.34 -18.74 -4.23
N ILE A 420 11.61 -19.15 -4.26
CA ILE A 420 12.72 -18.30 -4.75
C ILE A 420 12.59 -18.06 -6.25
N ASP A 421 12.08 -19.06 -6.97
CA ASP A 421 11.91 -19.02 -8.41
C ASP A 421 10.63 -18.31 -8.86
N ALA A 422 9.84 -17.77 -7.92
CA ALA A 422 8.66 -16.98 -8.27
C ALA A 422 9.08 -15.70 -9.00
N ARG A 423 8.42 -15.41 -10.11
CA ARG A 423 8.71 -14.28 -10.99
C ARG A 423 7.55 -13.29 -10.97
N PRO A 424 7.80 -11.99 -11.27
CA PRO A 424 6.74 -10.98 -11.21
C PRO A 424 5.51 -11.29 -12.09
N TRP A 425 5.71 -11.93 -13.24
CA TRP A 425 4.64 -12.28 -14.18
C TRP A 425 3.83 -13.52 -13.80
N ASP A 426 4.30 -14.35 -12.86
CA ASP A 426 3.59 -15.56 -12.44
C ASP A 426 2.23 -15.22 -11.77
N PHE A 427 2.08 -13.99 -11.27
CA PHE A 427 0.87 -13.50 -10.60
C PHE A 427 0.08 -12.48 -11.43
N GLN A 428 0.41 -12.31 -12.72
CA GLN A 428 -0.26 -11.32 -13.58
C GLN A 428 -1.73 -11.69 -13.81
N ALA A 429 -2.04 -12.99 -13.91
CA ALA A 429 -3.41 -13.48 -14.08
C ALA A 429 -4.33 -13.07 -12.91
N GLU A 430 -3.83 -13.10 -11.66
CA GLU A 430 -4.60 -12.69 -10.48
C GLU A 430 -4.97 -11.18 -10.52
N GLU A 431 -4.04 -10.32 -10.96
CA GLU A 431 -4.32 -8.87 -11.08
C GLU A 431 -5.22 -8.57 -12.29
N CYS A 432 -5.09 -9.30 -13.40
CA CYS A 432 -5.99 -9.18 -14.54
C CYS A 432 -7.42 -9.59 -14.19
N ALA A 433 -7.61 -10.73 -13.53
CA ALA A 433 -8.93 -11.19 -13.07
C ALA A 433 -9.56 -10.19 -12.07
N LEU A 434 -8.74 -9.64 -11.16
CA LEU A 434 -9.21 -8.60 -10.23
C LEU A 434 -9.67 -7.33 -10.96
N ARG A 435 -8.93 -6.89 -11.99
CA ARG A 435 -9.31 -5.73 -12.79
C ARG A 435 -10.65 -5.96 -13.50
N GLU A 436 -10.84 -7.15 -14.06
CA GLU A 436 -12.11 -7.51 -14.69
C GLU A 436 -13.28 -7.47 -13.71
N SER A 437 -13.11 -8.01 -12.49
CA SER A 437 -14.16 -7.92 -11.45
C SER A 437 -14.47 -6.47 -11.06
N ILE A 438 -13.46 -5.60 -11.01
CA ILE A 438 -13.64 -4.17 -10.70
C ILE A 438 -14.42 -3.47 -11.83
N GLU A 439 -14.06 -3.73 -13.08
CA GLU A 439 -14.73 -3.17 -14.26
C GLU A 439 -16.19 -3.59 -14.28
N LYS A 440 -16.49 -4.89 -14.11
CA LYS A 440 -17.86 -5.41 -14.01
C LYS A 440 -18.66 -4.74 -12.89
N PHE A 441 -18.07 -4.62 -11.69
CA PHE A 441 -18.70 -3.91 -10.56
C PHE A 441 -19.02 -2.45 -10.90
N ASN A 442 -18.06 -1.71 -11.45
CA ASN A 442 -18.23 -0.30 -11.75
C ASN A 442 -19.26 -0.09 -12.87
N SER A 443 -19.21 -0.90 -13.93
CA SER A 443 -20.18 -0.85 -15.03
C SER A 443 -21.58 -1.14 -14.51
N ARG A 444 -21.76 -2.18 -13.69
CA ARG A 444 -23.06 -2.54 -13.12
C ARG A 444 -23.63 -1.44 -12.22
N ARG A 445 -22.79 -0.83 -11.38
CA ARG A 445 -23.25 0.05 -10.30
C ARG A 445 -23.30 1.53 -10.66
N TYR A 446 -22.39 2.01 -11.52
CA TYR A 446 -22.22 3.44 -11.78
C TYR A 446 -22.41 3.84 -13.25
N ASP A 447 -22.41 2.88 -14.18
CA ASP A 447 -22.70 3.23 -15.56
C ASP A 447 -24.18 3.58 -15.72
N LYS A 448 -24.43 4.67 -16.45
CA LYS A 448 -25.79 5.15 -16.72
C LYS A 448 -26.46 4.31 -17.81
N ASN A 449 -25.69 3.61 -18.64
CA ASN A 449 -26.19 2.74 -19.71
C ASN A 449 -26.36 1.29 -19.23
N LYS A 450 -27.28 1.09 -18.29
CA LYS A 450 -27.53 -0.20 -17.62
C LYS A 450 -27.88 -1.39 -18.55
N ASN A 451 -28.35 -1.15 -19.77
CA ASN A 451 -29.17 -2.13 -20.49
C ASN A 451 -28.77 -2.46 -21.94
N TRP A 452 -27.60 -2.09 -22.48
CA TRP A 452 -27.36 -2.37 -23.89
C TRP A 452 -27.19 -3.88 -24.22
N GLU A 453 -26.62 -4.65 -23.29
CA GLU A 453 -26.30 -6.08 -23.53
C GLU A 453 -27.51 -7.02 -23.36
N PHE A 454 -28.54 -6.59 -22.62
CA PHE A 454 -29.74 -7.40 -22.33
C PHE A 454 -31.07 -6.68 -22.62
N ALA A 455 -31.04 -5.46 -23.17
CA ALA A 455 -32.26 -4.85 -23.69
C ALA A 455 -32.79 -5.70 -24.86
N PRO A 456 -34.12 -5.86 -24.96
CA PRO A 456 -34.70 -6.41 -26.18
C PRO A 456 -34.20 -5.56 -27.36
N VAL A 457 -33.57 -6.21 -28.34
CA VAL A 457 -33.18 -5.55 -29.57
C VAL A 457 -34.45 -5.02 -30.22
N ASP A 458 -34.52 -3.71 -30.45
CA ASP A 458 -35.64 -3.11 -31.14
C ASP A 458 -35.59 -3.50 -32.62
N ASN A 459 -36.31 -4.58 -32.95
CA ASN A 459 -36.41 -5.08 -34.32
C ASN A 459 -37.45 -4.30 -35.15
N CYS A 460 -38.07 -3.24 -34.61
CA CYS A 460 -39.07 -2.44 -35.30
C CYS A 460 -38.42 -1.20 -35.93
N LEU A 461 -38.25 -1.23 -37.25
CA LEU A 461 -37.75 -0.10 -38.05
C LEU A 461 -38.47 1.23 -37.74
N GLN A 462 -39.78 1.19 -37.48
CA GLN A 462 -40.57 2.38 -37.18
C GLN A 462 -40.25 2.99 -35.81
N SER A 463 -39.85 2.15 -34.85
CA SER A 463 -39.46 2.58 -33.50
C SER A 463 -38.05 3.18 -33.52
N VAL A 464 -37.10 2.54 -34.23
CA VAL A 464 -35.74 3.07 -34.45
C VAL A 464 -35.77 4.40 -35.21
N LEU A 465 -36.55 4.50 -36.29
CA LEU A 465 -36.73 5.75 -37.05
C LEU A 465 -37.54 6.82 -36.29
N GLY A 466 -38.24 6.42 -35.23
CA GLY A 466 -39.03 7.30 -34.37
C GLY A 466 -38.27 7.83 -33.15
N GLN A 467 -37.05 7.31 -32.87
CA GLN A 467 -36.23 7.82 -31.79
C GLN A 467 -35.74 9.24 -32.09
N ARG A 468 -35.99 10.17 -31.17
CA ARG A 468 -35.38 11.50 -31.22
C ARG A 468 -33.94 11.40 -30.74
N VAL A 469 -33.01 11.41 -31.69
CA VAL A 469 -31.58 11.57 -31.39
C VAL A 469 -31.34 13.05 -31.13
N GLU A 470 -30.90 13.40 -29.93
CA GLU A 470 -30.43 14.76 -29.62
C GLU A 470 -29.08 14.97 -30.31
N LEU A 471 -29.08 15.79 -31.36
CA LEU A 471 -27.88 16.16 -32.08
C LEU A 471 -27.19 17.32 -31.34
N PRO A 472 -25.85 17.39 -31.33
CA PRO A 472 -25.13 18.53 -30.76
C PRO A 472 -25.65 19.85 -31.35
N GLU A 473 -25.75 20.92 -30.55
CA GLU A 473 -26.31 22.21 -31.00
C GLU A 473 -25.61 22.75 -32.27
N ASP A 474 -24.31 22.49 -32.39
CA ASP A 474 -23.49 22.91 -33.52
C ASP A 474 -23.76 22.12 -34.82
N PHE A 475 -24.35 20.94 -34.71
CA PHE A 475 -24.59 20.04 -35.85
C PHE A 475 -25.56 20.66 -36.86
N HIS A 476 -26.48 21.51 -36.41
CA HIS A 476 -27.40 22.24 -37.28
C HIS A 476 -26.66 23.13 -38.29
N TYR A 477 -25.50 23.70 -37.91
CA TYR A 477 -24.70 24.56 -38.80
C TYR A 477 -23.82 23.76 -39.77
N SER A 478 -23.42 22.55 -39.39
CA SER A 478 -22.57 21.67 -40.22
C SER A 478 -23.34 20.61 -41.00
N TYR A 479 -24.68 20.59 -40.91
CA TYR A 479 -25.52 19.53 -41.47
C TYR A 479 -25.35 19.36 -42.98
N GLU A 480 -25.33 20.46 -43.73
CA GLU A 480 -25.16 20.41 -45.19
C GLU A 480 -23.79 19.87 -45.59
N MET A 481 -22.72 20.31 -44.91
CA MET A 481 -21.36 19.81 -45.15
C MET A 481 -21.24 18.31 -44.80
N TRP A 482 -21.92 17.86 -43.75
CA TRP A 482 -21.95 16.46 -43.37
C TRP A 482 -22.69 15.61 -44.41
N LEU A 483 -23.83 16.08 -44.93
CA LEU A 483 -24.58 15.40 -45.99
C LEU A 483 -23.73 15.24 -47.26
N GLU A 484 -23.05 16.31 -47.68
CA GLU A 484 -22.20 16.27 -48.88
C GLU A 484 -21.05 15.28 -48.72
N ARG A 485 -20.40 15.29 -47.55
CA ARG A 485 -19.23 14.46 -47.27
C ARG A 485 -19.59 13.00 -47.00
N GLU A 486 -20.53 12.73 -46.10
CA GLU A 486 -20.76 11.37 -45.59
C GLU A 486 -21.89 10.64 -46.33
N VAL A 487 -22.82 11.36 -46.96
CA VAL A 487 -23.98 10.73 -47.63
C VAL A 487 -23.86 10.77 -49.15
N PHE A 488 -23.55 11.93 -49.73
CA PHE A 488 -23.52 12.08 -51.20
C PHE A 488 -22.18 11.68 -51.82
N SER A 489 -21.05 11.98 -51.16
CA SER A 489 -19.72 11.71 -51.72
C SER A 489 -19.20 10.31 -51.45
N GLN A 490 -19.80 9.56 -50.52
CA GLN A 490 -19.41 8.18 -50.25
C GLN A 490 -20.25 7.18 -51.07
N PRO A 491 -19.62 6.29 -51.87
CA PRO A 491 -20.34 5.24 -52.56
C PRO A 491 -20.85 4.21 -51.54
N ILE A 492 -22.17 4.07 -51.43
CA ILE A 492 -22.79 3.09 -50.54
C ILE A 492 -22.51 1.68 -51.07
N GLN A 493 -21.68 0.91 -50.37
CA GLN A 493 -21.37 -0.49 -50.68
C GLN A 493 -22.50 -1.41 -50.18
N TRP A 494 -23.60 -1.47 -50.93
CA TRP A 494 -24.76 -2.31 -50.63
C TRP A 494 -24.41 -3.80 -50.43
N GLU A 495 -23.35 -4.28 -51.06
CA GLU A 495 -22.88 -5.67 -50.97
C GLU A 495 -22.31 -6.02 -49.58
N GLY A 496 -21.75 -5.05 -48.85
CA GLY A 496 -21.21 -5.26 -47.50
C GLY A 496 -22.27 -5.45 -46.42
N LEU A 497 -23.48 -4.91 -46.63
CA LEU A 497 -24.62 -5.05 -45.72
C LEU A 497 -25.22 -6.47 -45.70
N LEU A 498 -24.95 -7.28 -46.75
CA LEU A 498 -25.47 -8.64 -46.87
C LEU A 498 -24.51 -9.71 -46.35
N GLN A 499 -23.28 -9.34 -45.96
CA GLN A 499 -22.24 -10.29 -45.56
C GLN A 499 -22.13 -10.54 -44.05
N ASN A 500 -22.88 -9.82 -43.22
CA ASN A 500 -22.96 -10.07 -41.77
C ASN A 500 -24.44 -10.06 -41.32
N PRO A 501 -25.10 -11.23 -41.19
CA PRO A 501 -26.35 -11.34 -40.45
C PRO A 501 -26.16 -11.12 -38.95
#